data_AF-A0A964BES1-F1
#
_entry.id   AF-A0A964BES1-F1
#
_cell.length_a   1.000
_cell.length_b   1.000
_cell.length_c   1.000
_cell.angle_alpha   90.00
_cell.angle_beta   90.00
_cell.angle_gamma   90.00
#
_symmetry.space_group_name_H-M   'P 1'
#
loop_
_entity.id
_entity.type
_entity.pdbx_description
1 polymer ?
#
loop_
_entity_poly.entity_id
_entity_poly.type
_entity_poly.pdbx_seq_one_letter_code
_entity_poly.pdbx_strand_id
1 'polypeptide(L)'
;MTMPGARFLAFLFIAAAGLAAGIKPSQAEKLVAALSQETVFIRSNFTGTALTLFGAIERDAATVGRSGTYDLVSVVRGPNEWPVVRRKQKFSGIWLNRDAIRFRGIPTYYSVQSNRSLSLVADESVLQRYEIGLTNLGFQPAQPIMEAE
;
A
#
# COMPACT_ATOMS: atom_id res chain seq x y z
N MET A 1 1.55 -10.58 -65.83
CA MET A 1 2.72 -10.68 -64.94
C MET A 1 2.25 -10.38 -63.51
N THR A 2 1.72 -11.40 -62.83
CA THR A 2 1.05 -11.24 -61.52
C THR A 2 2.11 -11.18 -60.41
N MET A 3 2.23 -10.04 -59.74
CA MET A 3 3.22 -9.81 -58.68
C MET A 3 2.99 -10.76 -57.48
N PRO A 4 3.92 -11.69 -57.20
CA PRO A 4 3.77 -12.68 -56.13
C PRO A 4 3.86 -12.08 -54.71
N GLY A 5 4.39 -10.86 -54.56
CA GLY A 5 4.56 -10.21 -53.26
C GLY A 5 3.27 -9.75 -52.58
N ALA A 6 2.23 -9.41 -53.35
CA ALA A 6 0.96 -8.89 -52.79
C ALA A 6 0.18 -9.95 -52.00
N ARG A 7 0.26 -11.22 -52.42
CA ARG A 7 -0.40 -12.35 -51.73
C ARG A 7 0.31 -12.71 -50.43
N PHE A 8 1.63 -12.58 -50.39
CA PHE A 8 2.43 -12.83 -49.20
C PHE A 8 2.19 -11.77 -48.12
N LEU A 9 2.12 -10.49 -48.51
CA LEU A 9 1.75 -9.38 -47.63
C LEU A 9 0.32 -9.53 -47.06
N ALA A 10 -0.65 -9.94 -47.88
CA ALA A 10 -2.01 -10.19 -47.43
C ALA A 10 -2.08 -11.33 -46.40
N PHE A 11 -1.34 -12.42 -46.61
CA PHE A 11 -1.25 -13.51 -45.64
C PHE A 11 -0.60 -13.07 -44.32
N LEU A 12 0.44 -12.25 -44.38
CA LEU A 12 1.13 -11.73 -43.20
C LEU A 12 0.23 -10.77 -42.40
N PHE A 13 -0.58 -9.98 -43.09
CA PHE A 13 -1.56 -9.08 -42.48
C PHE A 13 -2.70 -9.85 -41.80
N ILE A 14 -3.21 -10.92 -42.43
CA ILE A 14 -4.24 -11.79 -41.84
C ILE A 14 -3.68 -12.56 -40.63
N ALA A 15 -2.44 -13.04 -40.71
CA ALA A 15 -1.77 -13.71 -39.59
C ALA A 15 -1.54 -12.77 -38.40
N ALA A 16 -1.11 -11.52 -38.65
CA ALA A 16 -0.95 -10.49 -37.63
C ALA A 16 -2.29 -10.08 -37.00
N ALA A 17 -3.36 -9.94 -37.80
CA ALA A 17 -4.70 -9.65 -37.30
C ALA A 17 -5.26 -10.81 -36.46
N GLY A 18 -4.98 -12.07 -36.84
CA GLY A 18 -5.32 -13.25 -36.05
C GLY A 18 -4.61 -13.32 -34.71
N LEU A 19 -3.33 -12.93 -34.64
CA LEU A 19 -2.58 -12.84 -33.38
C LEU A 19 -3.11 -11.72 -32.47
N ALA A 20 -3.46 -10.56 -33.04
CA ALA A 20 -3.99 -9.43 -32.28
C ALA A 20 -5.39 -9.71 -31.71
N ALA A 21 -6.23 -10.47 -32.43
CA ALA A 21 -7.58 -10.84 -31.99
C ALA A 21 -7.60 -11.87 -30.84
N GLY A 22 -6.48 -12.56 -30.57
CA GLY A 22 -6.34 -13.55 -29.49
C GLY A 22 -5.94 -12.98 -28.13
N ILE A 23 -5.62 -11.68 -28.03
CA ILE A 23 -5.21 -11.05 -26.78
C ILE A 23 -6.44 -10.80 -25.91
N LYS A 24 -6.83 -11.82 -25.14
CA LYS A 24 -7.83 -11.63 -24.08
C LYS A 24 -7.20 -10.79 -22.97
N PRO A 25 -7.89 -9.72 -22.49
CA PRO A 25 -7.40 -8.98 -21.34
C PRO A 25 -7.29 -9.92 -20.15
N SER A 26 -6.11 -9.96 -19.53
CA SER A 26 -5.94 -10.68 -18.26
C SER A 26 -6.72 -9.93 -17.18
N GLN A 27 -7.79 -10.53 -16.67
CA GLN A 27 -8.50 -10.02 -15.50
C GLN A 27 -7.75 -10.45 -14.25
N ALA A 28 -7.48 -9.50 -13.36
CA ALA A 28 -6.88 -9.77 -12.07
C ALA A 28 -7.96 -10.22 -11.08
N GLU A 29 -7.61 -11.12 -10.17
CA GLU A 29 -8.45 -11.45 -9.03
C GLU A 29 -8.76 -10.19 -8.21
N LYS A 30 -10.00 -10.03 -7.75
CA LYS A 30 -10.44 -8.83 -7.04
C LYS A 30 -10.65 -9.13 -5.56
N LEU A 31 -10.00 -8.37 -4.68
CA LEU A 31 -10.25 -8.42 -3.25
C LEU A 31 -11.45 -7.51 -2.91
N VAL A 32 -12.47 -8.08 -2.27
CA VAL A 32 -13.56 -7.34 -1.65
C VAL A 32 -13.42 -7.49 -0.15
N ALA A 33 -13.47 -6.38 0.59
CA ALA A 33 -13.35 -6.36 2.04
C ALA A 33 -14.44 -5.48 2.66
N ALA A 34 -14.88 -5.86 3.86
CA ALA A 34 -15.92 -5.15 4.61
C ALA A 34 -15.62 -5.18 6.11
N LEU A 35 -16.03 -4.13 6.83
CA LEU A 35 -15.92 -4.06 8.29
C LEU A 35 -17.28 -4.35 8.93
N SER A 36 -17.27 -4.96 10.11
CA SER A 36 -18.48 -5.18 10.92
C SER A 36 -19.21 -3.89 11.27
N GLN A 37 -18.46 -2.78 11.36
CA GLN A 37 -18.94 -1.42 11.55
C GLN A 37 -17.99 -0.46 10.85
N GLU A 38 -18.53 0.40 9.98
CA GLU A 38 -17.75 1.39 9.23
C GLU A 38 -17.45 2.65 10.06
N THR A 39 -18.28 2.96 11.06
CA THR A 39 -18.14 4.17 11.87
C THR A 39 -18.39 3.87 13.34
N VAL A 40 -17.49 4.38 14.18
CA VAL A 40 -17.56 4.25 15.64
C VAL A 40 -17.58 5.65 16.25
N PHE A 41 -18.62 5.97 17.02
CA PHE A 41 -18.72 7.25 17.71
C PHE A 41 -17.96 7.22 19.04
N ILE A 42 -16.92 8.04 19.15
CA ILE A 42 -16.17 8.22 20.39
C ILE A 42 -16.89 9.28 21.24
N ARG A 43 -17.59 8.84 22.30
CA ARG A 43 -18.25 9.71 23.29
C ARG A 43 -17.47 9.70 24.61
N SER A 44 -17.83 10.58 25.55
CA SER A 44 -17.13 10.72 26.85
C SER A 44 -17.07 9.43 27.68
N ASN A 45 -17.97 8.47 27.43
CA ASN A 45 -18.04 7.17 28.09
C ASN A 45 -17.47 6.03 27.22
N PHE A 46 -16.70 6.33 26.17
CA PHE A 46 -16.13 5.30 25.29
C PHE A 46 -15.04 4.51 26.00
N THR A 47 -15.16 3.18 26.02
CA THR A 47 -14.22 2.26 26.68
C THR A 47 -13.47 1.36 25.70
N GLY A 48 -13.65 1.56 24.39
CA GLY A 48 -13.12 0.70 23.33
C GLY A 48 -14.22 0.00 22.54
N THR A 49 -13.84 -0.57 21.40
CA THR A 49 -14.72 -1.44 20.59
C THR A 49 -13.88 -2.50 19.87
N ALA A 50 -14.50 -3.62 19.53
CA ALA A 50 -13.92 -4.64 18.68
C ALA A 50 -14.51 -4.54 17.28
N LEU A 51 -13.65 -4.56 16.27
CA LEU A 51 -14.04 -4.54 14.86
C LEU A 51 -13.59 -5.84 14.18
N THR A 52 -14.42 -6.35 13.29
CA THR A 52 -14.10 -7.53 12.47
C THR A 52 -13.98 -7.11 11.01
N LEU A 53 -12.87 -7.47 10.38
CA LEU A 53 -12.63 -7.30 8.95
C LEU A 53 -12.94 -8.62 8.23
N PHE A 54 -13.87 -8.56 7.29
CA PHE A 54 -14.21 -9.65 6.39
C PHE A 54 -13.57 -9.40 5.02
N GLY A 55 -13.24 -10.47 4.30
CA GLY A 55 -12.72 -10.35 2.95
C GLY A 55 -12.96 -11.61 2.12
N ALA A 56 -13.16 -11.42 0.83
CA ALA A 56 -13.30 -12.49 -0.16
C ALA A 56 -12.57 -12.10 -1.45
N ILE A 57 -12.08 -13.11 -2.17
CA ILE A 57 -11.42 -12.93 -3.46
C ILE A 57 -12.40 -13.36 -4.54
N GLU A 58 -12.89 -12.39 -5.30
CA GLU A 58 -13.78 -12.60 -6.44
C GLU A 58 -12.98 -13.01 -7.67
N ARG A 59 -13.52 -13.99 -8.39
CA ARG A 59 -12.99 -14.49 -9.67
C ARG A 59 -14.13 -14.50 -10.68
N ASP A 60 -13.86 -14.03 -11.90
CA ASP A 60 -14.80 -14.20 -13.01
C ASP A 60 -14.50 -15.50 -13.80
N ALA A 61 -15.38 -15.86 -14.74
CA ALA A 61 -15.22 -17.07 -15.55
C ALA A 61 -13.98 -17.04 -16.47
N ALA A 62 -13.38 -15.86 -16.68
CA ALA A 62 -12.16 -15.68 -17.47
C ALA A 62 -10.88 -15.61 -16.61
N THR A 63 -11.03 -15.53 -15.29
CA THR A 63 -9.93 -15.40 -14.33
C THR A 63 -9.27 -16.76 -14.15
N VAL A 64 -8.00 -16.86 -14.55
CA VAL A 64 -7.18 -18.04 -14.24
C VAL A 64 -6.84 -17.96 -12.75
N GLY A 65 -7.51 -18.77 -11.94
CA GLY A 65 -7.29 -18.81 -10.51
C GLY A 65 -5.83 -19.17 -10.18
N ARG A 66 -5.23 -18.46 -9.23
CA ARG A 66 -3.89 -18.82 -8.76
C ARG A 66 -3.92 -20.16 -8.02
N SER A 67 -3.01 -21.05 -8.40
CA SER A 67 -2.68 -22.24 -7.61
C SER A 67 -1.67 -21.83 -6.54
N GLY A 68 -2.13 -21.45 -5.35
CA GLY A 68 -1.27 -21.04 -4.25
C GLY A 68 -2.04 -20.52 -3.04
N THR A 69 -1.34 -20.34 -1.93
CA THR A 69 -1.86 -19.62 -0.76
C THR A 69 -1.81 -18.11 -1.00
N TYR A 70 -2.77 -17.39 -0.43
CA TYR A 70 -2.80 -15.94 -0.47
C TYR A 70 -1.98 -15.35 0.67
N ASP A 71 -1.28 -14.26 0.36
CA ASP A 71 -0.65 -13.40 1.35
C ASP A 71 -1.59 -12.24 1.69
N LEU A 72 -1.73 -11.97 2.99
CA LEU A 72 -2.65 -10.97 3.51
C LEU A 72 -1.91 -10.02 4.44
N VAL A 73 -2.07 -8.73 4.16
CA VAL A 73 -1.57 -7.65 5.02
C VAL A 73 -2.74 -6.72 5.37
N SER A 74 -2.88 -6.42 6.65
CA SER A 74 -3.79 -5.40 7.17
C SER A 74 -3.00 -4.26 7.77
N VAL A 75 -3.35 -3.03 7.42
CA VAL A 75 -2.72 -1.81 7.93
C VAL A 75 -3.77 -0.93 8.58
N VAL A 76 -3.56 -0.60 9.85
CA VAL A 76 -4.40 0.35 10.60
C VAL A 76 -3.63 1.65 10.73
N ARG A 77 -4.21 2.75 10.24
CA ARG A 77 -3.61 4.09 10.31
C ARG A 77 -4.55 5.07 10.99
N GLY A 78 -3.99 5.87 11.89
CA GLY A 78 -4.64 7.05 12.45
C GLY A 78 -4.55 8.26 11.51
N PRO A 79 -5.18 9.39 11.88
CA PRO A 79 -5.04 10.65 11.16
C PRO A 79 -3.58 11.08 11.03
N ASN A 80 -3.23 11.68 9.89
CA ASN A 80 -1.90 12.21 9.66
C ASN A 80 -1.73 13.55 10.36
N GLU A 81 -0.67 13.65 11.16
CA GLU A 81 -0.30 14.84 11.91
C GLU A 81 1.14 15.25 11.64
N TRP A 82 1.50 16.44 12.12
CA TRP A 82 2.81 17.06 11.87
C TRP A 82 3.56 17.22 13.20
N PRO A 83 3.93 16.09 13.85
CA PRO A 83 4.46 16.11 15.20
C PRO A 83 5.85 16.75 15.25
N VAL A 84 6.19 17.27 16.42
CA VAL A 84 7.54 17.75 16.73
C VAL A 84 8.23 16.73 17.62
N VAL A 85 9.26 16.08 17.08
CA VAL A 85 10.10 15.14 17.84
C VAL A 85 11.23 15.93 18.48
N ARG A 86 11.40 15.75 19.78
CA ARG A 86 12.44 16.43 20.58
C ARG A 86 13.46 15.43 21.07
N ARG A 87 14.74 15.78 20.92
CA ARG A 87 15.86 15.03 21.48
C ARG A 87 16.19 15.59 22.85
N LYS A 88 16.04 14.75 23.88
CA LYS A 88 16.51 15.04 25.23
C LYS A 88 18.02 14.79 25.30
N GLN A 89 18.74 15.75 25.85
CA GLN A 89 20.15 15.64 26.15
C GLN A 89 20.39 16.01 27.60
N LYS A 90 21.31 15.30 28.25
CA LYS A 90 21.70 15.59 29.63
C LYS A 90 22.77 16.68 29.64
N PHE A 91 22.54 17.75 30.39
CA PHE A 91 23.47 18.84 30.60
C PHE A 91 23.53 19.17 32.09
N SER A 92 24.73 19.13 32.67
CA SER A 92 24.95 19.42 34.09
C SER A 92 24.01 18.67 35.06
N GLY A 93 23.76 17.39 34.79
CA GLY A 93 22.91 16.54 35.63
C GLY A 93 21.41 16.56 35.31
N ILE A 94 20.92 17.54 34.53
CA ILE A 94 19.50 17.74 34.21
C ILE A 94 19.22 17.38 32.75
N TRP A 95 18.01 16.89 32.45
CA TRP A 95 17.55 16.61 31.09
C TRP A 95 16.91 17.85 30.47
N LEU A 96 17.41 18.26 29.32
CA LEU A 96 16.91 19.39 28.55
C LEU A 96 16.53 18.90 27.14
N ASN A 97 15.45 19.42 26.58
CA ASN A 97 15.18 19.25 25.15
C ASN A 97 16.12 20.22 24.42
N ARG A 98 17.06 19.72 23.60
CA ARG A 98 17.99 20.59 22.85
C ARG A 98 17.64 20.70 21.38
N ASP A 99 17.39 19.56 20.74
CA ASP A 99 17.07 19.53 19.32
C ASP A 99 15.60 19.21 19.11
N ALA A 100 14.95 19.91 18.18
CA ALA A 100 13.58 19.66 17.78
C ALA A 100 13.50 19.58 16.25
N ILE A 101 12.79 18.57 15.74
CA ILE A 101 12.52 18.42 14.31
C ILE A 101 11.02 18.23 14.13
N ARG A 102 10.42 19.03 13.25
CA ARG A 102 9.05 18.82 12.81
C ARG A 102 9.02 17.79 11.68
N PHE A 103 8.13 16.83 11.77
CA PHE A 103 7.82 15.92 10.68
C PHE A 103 6.50 16.29 10.02
N ARG A 104 6.32 15.89 8.76
CA ARG A 104 5.04 16.04 8.02
C ARG A 104 4.43 14.68 7.75
N GLY A 105 3.10 14.66 7.78
CA GLY A 105 2.31 13.53 7.26
C GLY A 105 2.52 12.21 8.00
N ILE A 106 2.85 12.23 9.29
CA ILE A 106 3.04 11.00 10.07
C ILE A 106 1.68 10.58 10.65
N PRO A 107 1.26 9.32 10.48
CA PRO A 107 0.04 8.82 11.12
C PRO A 107 0.20 8.76 12.65
N THR A 108 -0.80 9.23 13.39
CA THR A 108 -0.80 9.21 14.88
C THR A 108 -0.81 7.80 15.46
N TYR A 109 -1.30 6.84 14.70
CA TYR A 109 -1.27 5.41 15.01
C TYR A 109 -0.92 4.63 13.75
N TYR A 110 -0.08 3.63 13.85
CA TYR A 110 0.28 2.77 12.73
C TYR A 110 0.54 1.34 13.21
N SER A 111 -0.18 0.38 12.63
CA SER A 111 -0.01 -1.04 12.92
C SER A 111 -0.16 -1.85 11.63
N VAL A 112 0.70 -2.85 11.46
CA VAL A 112 0.73 -3.72 10.29
C VAL A 112 0.70 -5.16 10.76
N GLN A 113 -0.28 -5.92 10.30
CA GLN A 113 -0.42 -7.34 10.56
C GLN A 113 -0.29 -8.10 9.24
N SER A 114 0.50 -9.17 9.22
CA SER A 114 0.76 -9.95 8.02
C SER A 114 0.82 -11.44 8.35
N ASN A 115 0.37 -12.29 7.43
CA ASN A 115 0.49 -13.74 7.55
C ASN A 115 1.88 -14.29 7.14
N ARG A 116 2.75 -13.44 6.56
CA ARG A 116 4.14 -13.75 6.21
C ARG A 116 5.03 -12.51 6.39
N SER A 117 6.36 -12.69 6.43
CA SER A 117 7.30 -11.56 6.32
C SER A 117 6.98 -10.68 5.12
N LEU A 118 6.93 -9.36 5.30
CA LEU A 118 6.53 -8.40 4.27
C LEU A 118 7.39 -8.50 2.99
N SER A 119 8.69 -8.74 3.14
CA SER A 119 9.62 -8.93 2.02
C SER A 119 9.34 -10.18 1.17
N LEU A 120 8.52 -11.11 1.67
CA LEU A 120 8.07 -12.30 0.96
C LEU A 120 6.63 -12.16 0.45
N VAL A 121 5.93 -11.09 0.83
CA VAL A 121 4.54 -10.81 0.39
C VAL A 121 4.56 -10.05 -0.92
N ALA A 122 5.41 -9.03 -1.04
CA ALA A 122 5.52 -8.21 -2.23
C ALA A 122 6.91 -7.58 -2.36
N ASP A 123 7.24 -7.14 -3.58
CA ASP A 123 8.47 -6.40 -3.84
C ASP A 123 8.48 -5.05 -3.10
N GLU A 124 9.67 -4.55 -2.80
CA GLU A 124 9.88 -3.27 -2.09
C GLU A 124 9.10 -2.11 -2.71
N SER A 125 9.03 -2.05 -4.04
CA SER A 125 8.29 -1.00 -4.75
C SER A 125 6.78 -0.99 -4.44
N VAL A 126 6.20 -2.17 -4.21
CA VAL A 126 4.79 -2.33 -3.83
C VAL A 126 4.61 -1.94 -2.36
N LEU A 127 5.49 -2.41 -1.49
CA LEU A 127 5.46 -2.08 -0.07
C LEU A 127 5.62 -0.56 0.16
N GLN A 128 6.52 0.09 -0.57
CA GLN A 128 6.73 1.54 -0.51
C GLN A 128 5.53 2.31 -1.05
N ARG A 129 4.99 1.90 -2.21
CA ARG A 129 3.82 2.54 -2.82
C ARG A 129 2.60 2.53 -1.91
N TYR A 130 2.37 1.43 -1.20
CA TYR A 130 1.23 1.28 -0.29
C TYR A 130 1.59 1.59 1.17
N GLU A 131 2.79 2.09 1.43
CA GLU A 131 3.31 2.40 2.77
C GLU A 131 3.05 1.27 3.76
N ILE A 132 3.48 0.05 3.39
CA ILE A 132 3.34 -1.17 4.17
C ILE A 132 4.66 -1.46 4.89
N GLY A 133 4.63 -1.41 6.22
CA GLY A 133 5.81 -1.53 7.07
C GLY A 133 6.37 -0.18 7.45
N LEU A 134 6.96 -0.10 8.66
CA LEU A 134 7.44 1.16 9.23
C LEU A 134 8.54 1.81 8.37
N THR A 135 9.39 1.03 7.74
CA THR A 135 10.47 1.50 6.85
C THR A 135 9.95 2.15 5.56
N ASN A 136 8.71 1.81 5.18
CA ASN A 136 8.06 2.26 3.95
C ASN A 136 7.18 3.51 4.15
N LEU A 137 7.02 3.98 5.39
CA LEU A 137 6.35 5.23 5.66
C LEU A 137 7.21 6.42 5.23
N GLY A 138 6.58 7.39 4.57
CA GLY A 138 7.22 8.63 4.12
C GLY A 138 7.59 9.57 5.26
N PHE A 139 8.52 9.19 6.14
CA PHE A 139 9.04 10.07 7.20
C PHE A 139 9.85 11.22 6.58
N GLN A 140 9.18 12.36 6.36
CA GLN A 140 9.81 13.55 5.80
C GLN A 140 10.08 14.58 6.91
N PRO A 141 11.34 14.84 7.26
CA PRO A 141 11.68 15.95 8.14
C PRO A 141 11.35 17.26 7.40
N ALA A 142 10.55 18.11 8.04
CA ALA A 142 10.10 19.37 7.47
C ALA A 142 11.19 20.44 7.60
N GLN A 143 11.61 20.70 8.85
CA GLN A 143 12.56 21.73 9.25
C GLN A 143 13.00 21.46 10.71
N PRO A 144 14.30 21.58 11.01
CA PRO A 144 14.77 21.71 12.38
C PRO A 144 14.17 22.97 13.00
N ILE A 145 13.61 22.83 14.19
CA ILE A 145 13.17 23.96 15.00
C ILE A 145 14.35 24.31 15.88
N MET A 146 15.05 25.38 15.54
CA MET A 146 15.97 26.03 16.47
C MET A 146 15.12 26.89 17.40
N GLU A 147 14.92 26.44 18.64
CA GLU A 147 14.39 27.30 19.69
C GLU A 147 15.46 28.39 19.91
N ALA A 148 15.21 29.60 19.42
CA ALA A 148 16.06 30.76 19.71
C ALA A 148 16.01 31.03 21.22
N GLU A 149 17.18 31.19 21.83
CA GLU A 149 17.39 31.49 23.26
C GLU A 149 16.54 32.67 23.76
#